data_AF-A0A914E0F3-F1
#
_entry.id   AF-A0A914E0F3-F1
#
_cell.length_a   1.000
_cell.length_b   1.000
_cell.length_c   1.000
_cell.angle_alpha   90.00
_cell.angle_beta   90.00
_cell.angle_gamma   90.00
#
_symmetry.space_group_name_H-M   'P 1'
#
loop_
_entity.id
_entity.type
_entity.pdbx_description
1 polymer ?
#
loop_
_entity_poly.entity_id
_entity_poly.type
_entity_poly.pdbx_seq_one_letter_code
_entity_poly.pdbx_strand_id
1 'polypeptide(L)'
;MSKPATLDLGNLFPDFTVIQTQEMSLAANEVVGKITNTLVTLNPMEIKTYQITVQRSSQCFKNGNTCSKGGDCCSGLCFNLQCY
;
A
#
# COMPACT_ATOMS: atom_id res chain seq x y z
N MET A 1 25.62 15.07 12.08
CA MET A 1 25.44 15.23 10.62
C MET A 1 24.23 14.43 10.20
N SER A 2 23.33 15.02 9.42
CA SER A 2 22.20 14.31 8.82
C SER A 2 22.68 13.35 7.73
N LYS A 3 22.02 12.20 7.59
CA LYS A 3 22.35 11.16 6.61
C LYS A 3 21.13 10.86 5.72
N PRO A 4 21.30 10.34 4.50
CA PRO A 4 20.20 9.82 3.71
C PRO A 4 19.48 8.66 4.44
N ALA A 5 18.21 8.48 4.14
CA ALA A 5 17.38 7.38 4.63
C ALA A 5 16.79 6.60 3.46
N THR A 6 16.60 5.29 3.64
CA THR A 6 15.96 4.41 2.64
C THR A 6 14.67 3.84 3.24
N LEU A 7 13.60 3.89 2.46
CA LEU A 7 12.24 3.47 2.82
C LEU A 7 11.79 2.39 1.83
N ASP A 8 11.05 1.38 2.31
CA ASP A 8 10.42 0.39 1.43
C ASP A 8 8.92 0.67 1.32
N LEU A 9 8.50 1.28 0.21
CA LEU A 9 7.10 1.62 -0.04
C LEU A 9 6.19 0.38 -0.11
N GLY A 10 6.73 -0.80 -0.41
CA GLY A 10 5.96 -2.04 -0.52
C GLY A 10 5.52 -2.60 0.84
N ASN A 11 6.26 -2.28 1.90
CA ASN A 11 6.02 -2.72 3.27
C ASN A 11 5.71 -1.57 4.26
N LEU A 12 5.74 -0.31 3.79
CA LEU A 12 5.45 0.87 4.62
C LEU A 12 3.99 0.93 5.11
N PHE A 13 3.07 0.28 4.38
CA PHE A 13 1.63 0.31 4.65
C PHE A 13 1.10 -1.12 4.87
N PRO A 14 0.65 -1.49 6.07
CA PRO A 14 0.23 -2.87 6.36
C PRO A 14 -1.16 -3.24 5.79
N ASP A 15 -2.01 -2.26 5.53
CA ASP A 15 -3.43 -2.48 5.17
C ASP A 15 -3.67 -2.72 3.66
N PHE A 16 -2.63 -2.61 2.84
CA PHE A 16 -2.72 -2.79 1.39
C PHE A 16 -1.39 -3.19 0.76
N THR A 17 -1.46 -3.96 -0.32
CA THR A 17 -0.31 -4.31 -1.15
C THR A 17 -0.10 -3.26 -2.24
N VAL A 18 1.12 -2.76 -2.39
CA VAL A 18 1.48 -1.89 -3.52
C VAL A 18 1.62 -2.73 -4.80
N ILE A 19 0.86 -2.38 -5.85
CA ILE A 19 0.91 -3.05 -7.16
C ILE A 19 1.83 -2.28 -8.12
N GLN A 20 1.79 -0.94 -8.08
CA GLN A 20 2.51 -0.08 -9.02
C GLN A 20 2.86 1.25 -8.37
N THR A 21 4.06 1.75 -8.63
CA THR A 21 4.55 3.05 -8.17
C THR A 21 5.00 3.90 -9.35
N GLN A 22 4.63 5.18 -9.36
CA GLN A 22 5.09 6.18 -10.32
C GLN A 22 5.62 7.39 -9.54
N GLU A 23 6.82 7.86 -9.88
CA GLU A 23 7.37 9.11 -9.37
C GLU A 23 6.76 10.27 -10.15
N MET A 24 6.27 11.25 -9.39
CA MET A 24 5.54 12.40 -9.90
C MET A 24 6.27 13.69 -9.57
N SER A 25 5.94 14.75 -10.28
CA SER A 25 6.29 16.11 -9.90
C SER A 25 5.78 16.43 -8.49
N LEU A 26 6.35 17.45 -7.84
CA LEU A 26 5.95 17.85 -6.47
C LEU A 26 4.46 18.22 -6.36
N ALA A 27 3.84 18.66 -7.46
CA ALA A 27 2.40 18.97 -7.55
C ALA A 27 1.54 17.80 -8.05
N ALA A 28 2.12 16.60 -8.23
CA ALA A 28 1.49 15.40 -8.78
C ALA A 28 0.81 15.56 -10.16
N ASN A 29 1.24 16.55 -10.96
CA ASN A 29 0.65 16.86 -12.27
C ASN A 29 1.41 16.25 -13.47
N GLU A 30 2.64 15.78 -13.27
CA GLU A 30 3.50 15.21 -14.33
C GLU A 30 4.19 13.95 -13.82
N VAL A 31 4.38 12.95 -14.69
CA VAL A 31 5.14 11.73 -14.37
C VAL A 31 6.62 12.01 -14.60
N VAL A 32 7.41 11.98 -13.52
CA VAL A 32 8.87 12.18 -13.53
C VAL A 32 9.59 10.87 -13.86
N GLY A 33 9.05 9.73 -13.39
CA GLY A 33 9.64 8.42 -13.67
C GLY A 33 8.72 7.25 -13.30
N LYS A 34 8.95 6.09 -13.93
CA LYS A 34 8.37 4.82 -13.49
C LYS A 34 9.41 4.09 -12.64
N ILE A 35 9.07 3.76 -11.39
CA ILE A 35 9.96 2.99 -10.52
C ILE A 35 9.47 1.54 -10.45
N THR A 36 10.37 0.60 -10.75
CA THR A 36 10.11 -0.85 -10.70
C THR A 36 10.45 -1.49 -9.34
N ASN A 37 11.14 -0.75 -8.47
CA ASN A 37 11.53 -1.16 -7.12
C ASN A 37 10.75 -0.31 -6.08
N THR A 38 10.40 -0.89 -4.95
CA THR A 38 9.71 -0.19 -3.85
C THR A 38 10.66 0.54 -2.90
N LEU A 39 11.96 0.27 -2.99
CA LEU A 39 13.00 0.95 -2.20
C LEU A 39 13.28 2.36 -2.74
N VAL A 40 13.04 3.36 -1.90
CA VAL A 40 13.28 4.79 -2.17
C VAL A 40 14.29 5.35 -1.18
N THR A 41 15.35 5.98 -1.70
CA THR A 41 16.30 6.75 -0.89
C THR A 41 15.99 8.24 -0.98
N LEU A 42 16.02 8.90 0.19
CA LEU A 42 15.83 10.33 0.38
C LEU A 42 17.08 10.92 1.05
N ASN A 43 17.62 11.98 0.44
CA ASN A 43 18.67 12.82 1.01
C ASN A 43 18.07 13.88 1.96
N PRO A 44 18.88 14.50 2.84
CA PRO A 44 18.41 15.62 3.66
C PRO A 44 17.78 16.73 2.80
N MET A 45 16.59 17.20 3.18
CA MET A 45 15.76 18.18 2.47
C MET A 45 15.19 17.75 1.11
N GLU A 46 15.35 16.48 0.70
CA GLU A 46 14.74 15.95 -0.54
C GLU A 46 13.27 15.58 -0.29
N ILE A 47 12.38 16.02 -1.18
CA ILE A 47 10.94 15.67 -1.18
C ILE A 47 10.63 14.96 -2.50
N LYS A 48 10.05 13.76 -2.42
CA LYS A 48 9.58 13.00 -3.58
C LYS A 48 8.09 12.74 -3.47
N THR A 49 7.40 12.80 -4.60
CA THR A 49 5.95 12.59 -4.69
C THR A 49 5.68 11.33 -5.48
N TYR A 50 4.81 10.47 -4.96
CA TYR A 50 4.52 9.17 -5.55
C TYR A 50 3.03 8.97 -5.75
N GLN A 51 2.65 8.60 -6.96
CA GLN A 51 1.34 8.01 -7.21
C GLN A 51 1.48 6.49 -7.09
N ILE A 52 0.70 5.90 -6.18
CA ILE A 52 0.78 4.47 -5.84
C ILE A 52 -0.57 3.81 -6.14
N THR A 53 -0.57 2.80 -6.99
CA THR A 53 -1.73 1.91 -7.20
C THR A 53 -1.65 0.78 -6.19
N VAL A 54 -2.72 0.60 -5.40
CA VAL A 54 -2.76 -0.34 -4.28
C VAL A 54 -3.89 -1.35 -4.42
N GLN A 55 -3.65 -2.58 -3.97
CA GLN A 55 -4.68 -3.59 -3.75
C GLN A 55 -4.92 -3.72 -2.25
N ARG A 56 -6.13 -3.40 -1.78
CA ARG A 56 -6.54 -3.81 -0.43
C ARG A 56 -6.80 -5.31 -0.44
N SER A 57 -6.31 -6.05 0.55
CA SER A 57 -6.72 -7.44 0.70
C SER A 57 -8.19 -7.50 1.10
N SER A 58 -8.98 -8.31 0.40
CA SER A 58 -10.43 -8.45 0.61
C SER A 58 -10.71 -9.42 1.77
N GLN A 59 -10.28 -9.03 2.96
CA GLN A 59 -10.47 -9.76 4.21
C GLN A 59 -11.65 -9.10 4.99
N CYS A 60 -12.40 -9.83 5.87
CA CYS A 60 -13.57 -9.43 6.72
C CYS A 60 -13.43 -9.42 8.30
N PHE A 61 -13.54 -8.29 9.03
CA PHE A 61 -13.44 -8.26 10.53
C PHE A 61 -14.81 -8.22 11.18
N LYS A 62 -14.78 -8.51 12.48
CA LYS A 62 -15.88 -8.23 13.40
C LYS A 62 -16.16 -6.72 13.48
N ASN A 63 -17.45 -6.40 13.35
CA ASN A 63 -18.01 -5.07 13.13
C ASN A 63 -17.80 -4.49 11.70
N GLY A 64 -17.27 -5.27 10.75
CA GLY A 64 -17.16 -4.92 9.31
C GLY A 64 -15.78 -4.42 8.78
N ASN A 65 -14.61 -5.04 9.11
CA ASN A 65 -13.25 -4.68 8.56
C ASN A 65 -12.45 -5.87 7.92
N THR A 66 -11.29 -6.39 8.40
CA THR A 66 -10.49 -7.56 7.85
C THR A 66 -10.48 -8.98 8.57
N CYS A 67 -10.51 -10.12 7.83
CA CYS A 67 -10.62 -11.57 8.20
C CYS A 67 -9.26 -12.25 8.05
N SER A 68 -8.88 -13.13 8.98
CA SER A 68 -7.58 -13.79 8.95
C SER A 68 -7.35 -14.74 7.76
N LYS A 69 -8.36 -15.49 7.28
CA LYS A 69 -8.25 -16.38 6.11
C LYS A 69 -9.53 -16.41 5.26
N GLY A 70 -9.40 -16.76 3.98
CA GLY A 70 -10.55 -16.91 3.07
C GLY A 70 -11.58 -17.95 3.54
N GLY A 71 -11.14 -19.03 4.19
CA GLY A 71 -12.03 -20.03 4.80
C GLY A 71 -12.75 -19.58 6.08
N ASP A 72 -12.25 -18.53 6.77
CA ASP A 72 -12.87 -18.05 8.01
C ASP A 72 -14.19 -17.30 7.75
N CYS A 73 -14.40 -16.86 6.50
CA CYS A 73 -15.59 -16.15 6.02
C CYS A 73 -16.89 -16.93 6.30
N CYS A 74 -16.84 -18.26 6.20
CA CYS A 74 -18.01 -19.14 6.32
C CYS A 74 -18.30 -19.61 7.77
N SER A 75 -17.59 -19.08 8.77
CA SER A 75 -17.71 -19.48 10.19
C SER A 75 -18.93 -18.93 10.94
N GLY A 76 -19.82 -18.19 10.25
CA GLY A 76 -21.01 -17.56 10.85
C GLY A 76 -20.72 -16.29 11.68
N LEU A 77 -19.45 -15.89 11.79
CA LEU A 77 -19.02 -14.67 12.50
C LEU A 77 -18.95 -13.41 11.63
N CYS A 78 -19.22 -13.55 10.33
CA CYS A 78 -19.36 -12.45 9.37
C CYS A 78 -20.75 -12.53 8.73
N PHE A 79 -21.53 -11.44 8.81
CA PHE A 79 -22.86 -11.37 8.21
C PHE A 79 -22.81 -10.82 6.78
N ASN A 80 -23.70 -11.32 5.92
CA ASN A 80 -23.98 -10.83 4.54
C ASN A 80 -22.91 -11.03 3.45
N LEU A 81 -22.30 -12.22 3.35
CA LEU A 81 -21.76 -12.71 2.07
C LEU A 81 -22.05 -14.21 1.87
N GLN A 82 -22.32 -14.61 0.62
CA GLN A 82 -22.29 -16.01 0.20
C GLN A 82 -20.84 -16.43 -0.04
N CYS A 83 -20.44 -17.58 0.51
CA CYS A 83 -19.21 -18.24 0.11
C CYS A 83 -19.43 -18.88 -1.28
N TYR A 84 -18.57 -18.51 -2.24
CA TYR A 84 -18.47 -19.12 -3.58
C TYR A 84 -17.33 -20.15 -3.62
#